data_AF-A0A956RQJ9-F1
#
_entry.id   AF-A0A956RQJ9-F1
#
_cell.length_a   1.000
_cell.length_b   1.000
_cell.length_c   1.000
_cell.angle_alpha   90.00
_cell.angle_beta   90.00
_cell.angle_gamma   90.00
#
_symmetry.space_group_name_H-M   'P 1'
#
loop_
_entity.id
_entity.type
_entity.pdbx_description
1 polymer ?
#
loop_
_entity_poly.entity_id
_entity_poly.type
_entity_poly.pdbx_seq_one_letter_code
_entity_poly.pdbx_strand_id
1 'polypeptide(L)' 'GQTKSQALPTIEGIVPSLVHPPTGCRFADRCRWVQDRCRVEDPKLRELAPGHGVACHFPLETKTLETTT' A
#
# COMPACT_ATOMS: atom_id res chain seq x y z
N GLY A 1 -4.11 27.44 35.59
CA GLY A 1 -5.18 26.43 35.61
C GLY A 1 -6.26 26.84 34.63
N GLN A 2 -6.53 26.03 33.62
CA GLN A 2 -7.72 26.13 32.77
C GLN A 2 -8.27 24.71 32.63
N THR A 3 -9.58 24.59 32.75
CA THR A 3 -10.32 23.42 33.22
C THR A 3 -10.68 22.41 32.13
N LYS A 4 -10.50 21.14 32.47
CA LYS A 4 -11.11 19.93 31.88
C LYS A 4 -12.61 20.13 31.67
N SER A 5 -13.10 20.25 30.41
CA SER A 5 -14.48 19.93 29.95
C SER A 5 -14.70 20.30 28.48
N GLN A 6 -14.01 19.68 27.53
CA GLN A 6 -14.53 19.63 26.16
C GLN A 6 -14.27 18.25 25.59
N ALA A 7 -15.34 17.46 25.46
CA ALA A 7 -15.28 16.15 24.83
C ALA A 7 -14.91 16.34 23.36
N LEU A 8 -13.88 15.61 22.89
CA LEU A 8 -13.48 15.65 21.49
C LEU A 8 -14.60 15.01 20.64
N PRO A 9 -14.94 15.58 19.48
CA PRO A 9 -15.97 15.03 18.62
C PRO A 9 -15.56 13.65 18.09
N THR A 10 -16.46 12.67 18.22
CA THR A 10 -16.30 11.32 17.65
C THR A 10 -16.46 11.40 16.13
N ILE A 11 -15.55 10.75 15.41
CA ILE A 11 -15.64 10.60 13.96
C ILE A 11 -16.62 9.46 13.68
N GLU A 12 -17.71 9.75 12.96
CA GLU A 12 -18.69 8.74 12.58
C GLU A 12 -18.16 7.83 11.47
N GLY A 13 -18.29 6.52 11.64
CA GLY A 13 -17.92 5.52 10.64
C GLY A 13 -17.64 4.13 11.23
N ILE A 14 -17.83 3.09 10.43
CA ILE A 14 -17.44 1.71 10.79
C ILE A 14 -16.04 1.42 10.26
N VAL A 15 -15.19 0.81 11.08
CA VAL A 15 -13.93 0.24 10.60
C VAL A 15 -14.28 -0.91 9.67
N PRO A 16 -13.92 -0.86 8.37
CA PRO A 16 -14.20 -1.97 7.47
C PRO A 16 -13.46 -3.21 7.94
N SER A 17 -14.14 -4.36 7.88
CA SER A 17 -13.64 -5.63 8.38
C SER A 17 -12.35 -6.04 7.67
N LEU A 18 -11.30 -6.30 8.45
CA LEU A 18 -10.02 -6.87 7.96
C LEU A 18 -10.13 -8.36 7.62
N VAL A 19 -11.30 -8.99 7.85
CA VAL A 19 -11.51 -10.44 7.73
C VAL A 19 -11.55 -10.91 6.28
N HIS A 20 -11.92 -10.03 5.34
CA HIS A 20 -11.96 -10.35 3.90
C HIS A 20 -11.13 -9.33 3.12
N PRO A 21 -9.78 -9.40 3.18
CA PRO A 21 -8.98 -8.62 2.26
C PRO A 21 -9.38 -9.00 0.83
N PRO A 22 -9.63 -8.01 -0.06
CA PRO A 22 -9.90 -8.30 -1.46
C PRO A 22 -8.72 -9.10 -2.01
N THR A 23 -9.03 -10.16 -2.76
CA THR A 23 -8.00 -10.95 -3.44
C THR A 23 -7.23 -10.05 -4.39
N GLY A 24 -5.91 -10.19 -4.44
CA GLY A 24 -5.10 -9.41 -5.35
C GLY A 24 -4.33 -8.27 -4.70
N CYS A 25 -3.71 -7.45 -5.53
CA CYS A 25 -2.99 -6.26 -5.10
C CYS A 25 -3.93 -5.30 -4.34
N ARG A 26 -3.55 -4.97 -3.10
CA ARG A 26 -4.28 -4.02 -2.23
C ARG A 26 -4.48 -2.63 -2.85
N PHE A 27 -3.65 -2.29 -3.84
CA PHE A 27 -3.71 -1.03 -4.55
C PHE A 27 -4.53 -1.11 -5.85
N ALA A 28 -5.13 -2.24 -6.21
CA ALA A 28 -5.78 -2.43 -7.51
C ALA A 28 -6.86 -1.38 -7.81
N ASP A 29 -7.70 -1.01 -6.84
CA ASP A 29 -8.74 0.01 -7.02
C ASP A 29 -8.22 1.46 -7.04
N ARG A 30 -6.94 1.64 -6.70
CA ARG A 30 -6.27 2.95 -6.61
C ARG A 30 -5.12 3.11 -7.61
N CYS A 31 -4.73 2.04 -8.31
CA CYS A 31 -3.57 2.01 -9.18
C CYS A 31 -3.93 2.42 -10.61
N ARG A 32 -3.30 3.46 -11.14
CA ARG A 32 -3.47 3.90 -12.54
C ARG A 32 -2.90 2.94 -13.59
N TRP A 33 -2.06 1.99 -13.17
CA TRP A 33 -1.46 0.95 -14.01
C TRP A 33 -2.02 -0.44 -13.66
N VAL A 34 -3.21 -0.50 -13.06
CA VAL A 34 -3.85 -1.77 -12.71
C VAL A 34 -4.08 -2.63 -13.97
N GLN A 35 -3.81 -3.92 -13.84
CA GLN A 35 -4.12 -4.93 -14.85
C GLN A 35 -4.94 -6.04 -14.20
N ASP A 36 -5.51 -6.95 -15.00
CA ASP A 36 -6.33 -8.06 -14.50
C ASP A 36 -5.59 -8.91 -13.46
N ARG A 37 -4.30 -9.19 -13.67
CA ARG A 37 -3.45 -9.92 -12.70
C ARG A 37 -3.45 -9.27 -11.32
N CYS A 38 -3.49 -7.94 -11.25
CA CYS A 38 -3.50 -7.19 -9.99
C CYS A 38 -4.81 -7.36 -9.22
N ARG A 39 -5.91 -7.78 -9.84
CA ARG A 39 -7.21 -7.98 -9.18
C ARG A 39 -7.44 -9.42 -8.70
N VAL A 40 -6.57 -10.35 -9.10
CA VAL A 40 -6.74 -11.79 -8.83
C VAL A 40 -5.60 -12.38 -8.01
N GLU A 41 -4.38 -11.83 -8.09
CA GLU A 41 -3.19 -12.36 -7.44
C GLU A 41 -2.48 -11.30 -6.60
N ASP A 42 -2.11 -11.66 -5.36
CA ASP A 42 -1.27 -10.82 -4.52
C ASP A 42 0.16 -10.75 -5.07
N PRO A 43 0.73 -9.54 -5.26
CA PRO A 43 2.09 -9.42 -5.75
C PRO A 43 3.08 -9.88 -4.68
N LYS A 44 4.05 -10.72 -5.10
CA LYS A 44 5.15 -11.16 -4.22
C LYS A 44 6.11 -10.01 -3.95
N LEU A 45 6.59 -9.93 -2.70
CA LEU A 45 7.67 -9.01 -2.34
C LEU A 45 8.97 -9.48 -3.02
N ARG A 46 9.60 -8.58 -3.77
CA ARG A 46 10.91 -8.80 -4.40
C ARG A 46 11.80 -7.60 -4.19
N GLU A 47 13.11 -7.81 -4.15
CA GLU A 47 14.07 -6.73 -4.07
C GLU A 47 14.37 -6.17 -5.48
N LEU A 48 14.26 -4.86 -5.66
CA LEU A 48 14.63 -4.18 -6.92
C LEU A 48 16.02 -3.54 -6.86
N ALA A 49 16.44 -3.12 -5.66
CA ALA A 49 17.77 -2.59 -5.38
C ALA A 49 18.15 -2.96 -3.93
N PRO A 50 19.43 -2.93 -3.54
CA PRO A 50 19.85 -3.30 -2.19
C PRO A 50 19.06 -2.54 -1.12
N GLY A 51 18.32 -3.27 -0.28
CA GLY A 51 17.46 -2.68 0.77
C GLY A 51 16.14 -2.06 0.28
N HIS A 52 15.79 -2.20 -0.99
CA HIS A 52 14.56 -1.68 -1.59
C HIS A 52 13.65 -2.81 -2.10
N GLY A 53 12.69 -3.21 -1.25
CA GLY A 53 11.68 -4.21 -1.57
C GLY A 53 10.42 -3.62 -2.19
N VAL A 54 9.87 -4.28 -3.21
CA VAL A 54 8.65 -3.91 -3.91
C VAL A 54 7.74 -5.12 -4.08
N ALA A 55 6.46 -4.96 -3.73
CA ALA A 55 5.39 -5.91 -3.99
C ALA A 55 4.49 -5.40 -5.14
N CYS A 56 5.03 -5.39 -6.35
CA CYS A 56 4.32 -5.00 -7.57
C CYS A 56 4.51 -6.07 -8.65
N HIS A 57 3.42 -6.41 -9.35
CA HIS A 57 3.48 -7.28 -10.54
C HIS A 57 4.27 -6.62 -11.68
N PHE A 58 4.16 -5.29 -11.81
CA PHE A 58 4.75 -4.49 -12.89
C PHE A 58 5.47 -3.25 -12.32
N PRO A 59 6.57 -3.40 -11.57
CA PRO A 59 7.35 -2.29 -11.08
C PRO A 59 7.97 -1.57 -12.26
N LEU A 60 7.97 -0.25 -12.19
CA LEU A 60 8.78 0.56 -13.09
C LEU A 60 10.24 0.23 -12.79
N GLU A 61 11.00 -0.07 -13.83
CA GLU A 61 12.41 -0.40 -13.70
C GLU A 61 13.13 0.73 -12.96
N THR A 62 13.70 0.41 -11.80
CA THR A 62 14.68 1.30 -11.18
C THR A 62 15.91 1.19 -12.05
N LYS A 63 16.15 2.18 -12.92
CA LYS A 63 17.50 2.40 -13.48
C LYS A 63 18.44 2.35 -12.30
N THR A 64 19.26 1.29 -12.22
CA THR A 64 20.30 1.14 -11.22
C THR A 64 21.10 2.42 -11.28
N LEU A 65 20.94 3.30 -10.30
CA LEU A 65 21.85 4.41 -10.14
C LEU A 65 23.18 3.74 -9.83
N GLU A 66 24.04 3.74 -10.83
CA GLU A 66 25.34 3.11 -10.82
C GLU A 66 26.05 3.55 -9.55
N THR A 67 26.34 2.61 -8.65
CA THR A 67 27.28 2.82 -7.56
C THR A 67 28.67 2.89 -8.20
N THR A 68 28.99 4.03 -8.81
CA THR A 68 30.33 4.34 -9.28
C THR A 68 31.16 4.67 -8.05
N THR A 69 31.87 3.65 -7.55
CA THR A 69 33.02 3.80 -6.64
C THR A 69 34.12 4.63 -7.31
#